data_AF-A0A9W3BS83-F1
#
_entry.id   AF-A0A9W3BS83-F1
#
_cell.length_a   1.000
_cell.length_b   1.000
_cell.length_c   1.000
_cell.angle_alpha   90.00
_cell.angle_beta   90.00
_cell.angle_gamma   90.00
#
_symmetry.space_group_name_H-M   'P 1'
#
loop_
_entity.id
_entity.type
_entity.pdbx_description
1 polymer ?
#
loop_
_entity_poly.entity_id
_entity_poly.type
_entity_poly.pdbx_seq_one_letter_code
_entity_poly.pdbx_strand_id
1 'polypeptide(L)'
;MEQEVSQLQTEDDDSTGSTGLPRVRINQIVEASVPKKKGRLFGLARRSNSVPSASAPPSFVDQEVLLNQMRDKDARISALESMVASQEAGWEAQRKLNEQMMAMMRSMNPNANVDLPTMPDPNFQNP
;
A
#
# COMPACT_ATOMS: atom_id res chain seq x y z
N MET A 1 -55.25 -16.93 29.02
CA MET A 1 -54.79 -18.32 29.17
C MET A 1 -54.79 -18.90 27.76
N GLU A 2 -53.72 -19.35 27.14
CA GLU A 2 -52.32 -19.63 27.50
C GLU A 2 -51.49 -19.56 26.20
N GLN A 3 -50.21 -19.20 26.32
CA GLN A 3 -49.19 -19.27 25.29
C GLN A 3 -48.57 -20.67 25.29
N GLU A 4 -48.26 -21.24 24.12
CA GLU A 4 -47.11 -22.13 23.87
C GLU A 4 -46.78 -22.00 22.37
N VAL A 5 -45.77 -21.24 21.92
CA VAL A 5 -44.32 -21.50 21.92
C VAL A 5 -43.97 -22.89 21.40
N SER A 6 -43.77 -23.00 20.08
CA SER A 6 -42.91 -24.03 19.51
C SER A 6 -41.75 -23.34 18.81
N GLN A 7 -40.61 -23.39 19.51
CA GLN A 7 -39.29 -23.01 19.03
C GLN A 7 -38.90 -23.92 17.86
N LEU A 8 -38.04 -23.41 16.98
CA LEU A 8 -36.84 -24.07 16.45
C LEU A 8 -36.31 -23.21 15.29
N GLN A 9 -35.47 -22.23 15.64
CA GLN A 9 -34.38 -21.84 14.75
C GLN A 9 -33.10 -22.05 15.55
N THR A 10 -32.52 -23.20 15.29
CA THR A 10 -31.13 -23.54 15.59
C THR A 10 -30.23 -22.76 14.64
N GLU A 11 -29.36 -21.97 15.26
CA GLU A 11 -27.91 -22.04 15.02
C GLU A 11 -27.46 -21.88 13.57
N ASP A 12 -27.04 -20.67 13.22
CA ASP A 12 -25.68 -20.45 12.69
C ASP A 12 -25.24 -19.00 12.94
N ASP A 13 -24.08 -18.91 13.57
CA ASP A 13 -23.44 -17.78 14.21
C ASP A 13 -22.42 -17.13 13.26
N ASP A 14 -22.70 -15.91 12.79
CA ASP A 14 -21.68 -14.86 12.54
C ASP A 14 -22.35 -13.49 12.36
N SER A 15 -23.33 -13.17 13.22
CA SER A 15 -23.84 -11.80 13.27
C SER A 15 -22.92 -10.98 14.15
N THR A 16 -22.10 -10.15 13.49
CA THR A 16 -21.51 -8.94 14.09
C THR A 16 -22.66 -8.04 14.57
N GLY A 17 -23.22 -8.40 15.73
CA GLY A 17 -24.55 -8.01 16.17
C GLY A 17 -24.61 -6.53 16.52
N SER A 18 -24.92 -5.70 15.54
CA SER A 18 -25.47 -4.38 15.79
C SER A 18 -26.77 -4.61 16.55
N THR A 19 -26.72 -4.54 17.89
CA THR A 19 -27.93 -4.51 18.69
C THR A 19 -28.73 -3.33 18.16
N GLY A 20 -29.92 -3.54 17.60
CA GLY A 20 -30.81 -2.49 17.10
C GLY A 20 -31.30 -1.50 18.18
N LEU A 21 -30.59 -1.44 19.30
CA LEU A 21 -30.82 -0.58 20.44
C LEU A 21 -30.38 0.84 20.12
N PRO A 22 -31.17 1.85 20.49
CA PRO A 22 -30.75 3.24 20.34
C PRO A 22 -29.49 3.50 21.17
N ARG A 23 -28.61 4.37 20.69
CA ARG A 23 -27.33 4.72 21.34
C ARG A 23 -27.49 5.06 22.82
N VAL A 24 -28.59 5.75 23.17
CA VAL A 24 -28.91 6.11 24.56
C VAL A 24 -29.09 4.87 25.43
N ARG A 25 -29.76 3.82 24.94
CA ARG A 25 -29.96 2.57 25.67
C ARG A 25 -28.66 1.79 25.82
N ILE A 26 -27.83 1.77 24.76
CA ILE A 26 -26.49 1.18 24.81
C ILE A 26 -25.65 1.85 25.91
N ASN A 27 -25.65 3.19 25.97
CA ASN A 27 -24.90 3.92 26.99
C ASN A 27 -25.40 3.60 28.41
N GLN A 28 -26.71 3.51 28.63
CA GLN A 28 -27.28 3.11 29.92
C GLN A 28 -26.82 1.71 30.35
N ILE A 29 -26.83 0.75 29.42
CA ILE A 29 -26.38 -0.62 29.69
C ILE A 29 -24.89 -0.63 30.06
N VAL A 30 -24.06 0.09 29.31
CA VAL A 30 -22.62 0.23 29.59
C VAL A 30 -22.38 0.88 30.95
N GLU A 31 -23.11 1.95 31.28
CA GLU A 31 -22.98 2.64 32.57
C GLU A 31 -23.42 1.79 33.77
N ALA A 32 -24.40 0.91 33.59
CA ALA A 32 -24.87 0.00 34.63
C ALA A 32 -23.95 -1.21 34.81
N SER A 33 -23.30 -1.67 33.74
CA SER A 33 -22.56 -2.95 33.73
C SER A 33 -21.07 -2.78 33.99
N VAL A 34 -20.48 -1.61 33.69
CA VAL A 34 -19.05 -1.38 33.85
C VAL A 34 -18.74 -0.76 35.22
N PRO A 35 -17.86 -1.39 36.03
CA PRO A 35 -17.47 -0.84 37.33
C PRO A 35 -16.92 0.59 37.23
N LYS A 36 -17.30 1.46 38.17
CA LYS A 36 -16.83 2.86 38.22
C LYS A 36 -15.82 3.07 39.34
N LYS A 37 -14.69 3.70 39.04
CA LYS A 37 -13.70 4.16 40.04
C LYS A 37 -13.54 5.67 39.92
N LYS A 38 -13.85 6.40 41.01
CA LYS A 38 -13.78 7.87 41.06
C LYS A 38 -14.59 8.54 39.92
N GLY A 39 -15.78 8.02 39.64
CA GLY A 39 -16.68 8.52 38.58
C GLY A 39 -16.34 8.06 37.15
N ARG A 40 -15.23 7.34 36.94
CA ARG A 40 -14.80 6.86 35.62
C ARG A 40 -15.10 5.37 35.44
N LEU A 41 -15.71 5.01 34.31
CA LEU A 41 -15.90 3.61 33.92
C LEU A 41 -14.54 2.96 33.72
N PHE A 42 -14.29 1.91 34.49
CA PHE A 42 -13.02 1.20 34.54
C PHE A 42 -12.82 0.36 33.28
N GLY A 43 -11.61 0.29 32.75
CA GLY A 43 -11.30 -0.45 31.53
C GLY A 43 -11.74 0.21 30.21
N LEU A 44 -12.57 1.27 30.26
CA LEU A 44 -12.91 2.05 29.06
C LEU A 44 -11.88 3.16 28.81
N ALA A 45 -11.46 3.25 27.55
CA ALA A 45 -10.60 4.32 27.07
C ALA A 45 -11.23 5.68 27.40
N ARG A 46 -10.39 6.69 27.70
CA ARG A 46 -10.87 8.07 27.70
C ARG A 46 -11.41 8.34 26.30
N ARG A 47 -12.59 8.95 26.19
CA ARG A 47 -13.04 9.53 24.93
C ARG A 47 -12.02 10.62 24.59
N SER A 48 -11.01 10.25 23.80
CA SER A 48 -10.11 11.22 23.21
C SER A 48 -10.98 12.05 22.28
N ASN A 49 -11.07 13.36 22.51
CA ASN A 49 -11.64 14.30 21.54
C ASN A 49 -10.72 14.44 20.29
N SER A 50 -9.89 13.43 20.02
CA SER A 50 -8.83 13.43 19.02
C SER A 50 -9.28 12.82 17.68
N VAL A 51 -10.56 12.49 17.54
CA VAL A 51 -11.12 12.43 16.20
C VAL A 51 -11.22 13.89 15.77
N PRO A 52 -10.56 14.33 14.68
CA PRO A 52 -10.81 15.66 14.16
C PRO A 52 -12.32 15.80 14.02
N SER A 53 -12.88 16.88 14.55
CA SER A 53 -14.29 17.17 14.33
C SER A 53 -14.50 17.07 12.82
N ALA A 54 -15.45 16.25 12.38
CA ALA A 54 -15.83 16.19 10.95
C ALA A 54 -16.26 17.56 10.41
N SER A 55 -16.37 18.58 11.27
CA SER A 55 -16.59 20.00 10.97
C SER A 55 -15.33 20.81 10.64
N ALA A 56 -14.12 20.25 10.77
CA ALA A 56 -12.93 20.93 10.29
C ALA A 56 -12.92 20.82 8.75
N PRO A 57 -12.94 21.95 8.01
CA PRO A 57 -12.89 21.88 6.56
C PRO A 57 -11.60 21.13 6.16
N PRO A 58 -11.66 20.19 5.20
CA PRO A 58 -10.45 19.59 4.66
C PRO A 58 -9.52 20.72 4.21
N SER A 59 -8.21 20.58 4.45
CA SER A 59 -7.23 21.50 3.87
C SER A 59 -7.34 21.35 2.35
N PHE A 60 -8.10 22.23 1.72
CA PHE A 60 -8.38 22.16 0.29
C PHE A 60 -7.08 22.52 -0.44
N VAL A 61 -6.38 21.50 -0.91
CA VAL A 61 -5.35 21.69 -1.93
C VAL A 61 -6.11 22.08 -3.20
N ASP A 62 -5.75 23.23 -3.78
CA ASP A 62 -6.36 23.70 -5.01
C ASP A 62 -6.23 22.64 -6.11
N GLN A 63 -7.37 22.24 -6.67
CA GLN A 63 -7.47 21.19 -7.67
C GLN A 63 -6.64 21.51 -8.91
N GLU A 64 -6.57 22.79 -9.30
CA GLU A 64 -5.77 23.22 -10.46
C GLU A 64 -4.27 23.09 -10.19
N VAL A 65 -3.83 23.41 -8.97
CA VAL A 65 -2.43 23.22 -8.57
C VAL A 65 -2.05 21.75 -8.63
N LEU A 66 -2.93 20.86 -8.16
CA LEU A 66 -2.69 19.41 -8.22
C LEU A 66 -2.61 18.90 -9.67
N LEU A 67 -3.53 19.33 -10.54
CA LEU A 67 -3.52 18.94 -11.95
C LEU A 67 -2.28 19.44 -12.69
N ASN A 68 -1.83 20.66 -12.41
CA ASN A 68 -0.60 21.20 -12.97
C ASN A 68 0.62 20.39 -12.52
N GLN A 69 0.71 20.06 -11.23
CA GLN A 69 1.80 19.23 -10.71
C GLN A 69 1.84 17.84 -11.33
N MET A 70 0.68 17.23 -11.58
CA MET A 70 0.62 15.94 -12.27
C MET A 70 1.15 16.05 -13.70
N ARG A 71 0.72 17.05 -14.47
CA ARG A 71 1.19 17.28 -15.83
C ARG A 71 2.70 17.53 -15.91
N ASP A 72 3.25 18.30 -14.97
CA ASP A 72 4.69 18.56 -14.91
C ASP A 72 5.48 17.28 -14.60
N LYS A 73 4.95 16.43 -13.70
CA LYS A 73 5.57 15.14 -13.39
C LYS A 73 5.51 14.19 -14.58
N ASP A 74 4.40 14.14 -15.31
CA ASP A 74 4.26 13.33 -16.51
C ASP A 74 5.26 13.79 -17.60
N ALA A 75 5.39 15.10 -17.81
CA ALA A 75 6.38 15.64 -18.75
C ALA A 75 7.82 15.27 -18.36
N ARG A 76 8.13 15.30 -17.06
CA ARG A 76 9.44 14.88 -16.56
C ARG A 76 9.67 13.38 -16.73
N ILE A 77 8.66 12.54 -16.53
CA ILE A 77 8.76 11.08 -16.74
C ILE A 77 9.08 10.81 -18.21
N SER A 78 8.32 11.39 -19.15
CA SER A 78 8.58 11.22 -20.59
C SER A 78 10.00 11.65 -21.00
N ALA A 79 10.50 12.74 -20.43
CA ALA A 79 11.87 13.20 -20.69
C ALA A 79 12.93 12.21 -20.16
N LEU A 80 12.73 11.66 -18.96
CA LEU A 80 13.63 10.68 -18.38
C LEU A 80 13.62 9.36 -19.14
N GLU A 81 12.44 8.87 -19.54
CA GLU A 81 12.31 7.66 -20.35
C GLU A 81 13.03 7.77 -21.69
N SER A 82 12.92 8.93 -22.36
CA SER A 82 13.66 9.20 -23.61
C SER A 82 15.18 9.20 -23.40
N MET A 83 15.66 9.76 -22.28
CA MET A 83 17.08 9.76 -21.93
C MET A 83 17.58 8.34 -21.65
N VAL A 84 16.81 7.53 -20.91
CA VAL A 84 17.14 6.12 -20.64
C VAL A 84 17.20 5.33 -21.93
N ALA A 85 16.20 5.48 -22.82
CA ALA A 85 16.19 4.79 -24.12
C ALA A 85 17.40 5.16 -24.99
N SER A 86 17.76 6.45 -25.02
CA SER A 86 18.94 6.93 -25.75
C SER A 86 20.25 6.37 -25.16
N GLN A 87 20.33 6.32 -23.83
CA GLN A 87 21.49 5.76 -23.13
C GLN A 87 21.60 4.25 -23.37
N GLU A 88 20.50 3.52 -23.30
CA GLU A 88 20.45 2.07 -23.54
C GLU A 88 20.90 1.74 -24.97
N ALA A 89 20.42 2.49 -25.97
CA ALA A 89 20.88 2.34 -27.34
C ALA A 89 22.40 2.55 -27.48
N GLY A 90 22.95 3.53 -26.75
CA GLY A 90 24.40 3.77 -26.71
C GLY A 90 25.17 2.59 -26.09
N TRP A 91 24.69 2.07 -24.95
CA TRP A 91 25.29 0.90 -24.30
C TRP A 91 25.19 -0.36 -25.14
N GLU A 92 24.08 -0.58 -25.82
CA GLU A 92 23.88 -1.74 -26.69
C GLU A 92 24.79 -1.68 -27.91
N ALA A 93 24.97 -0.51 -28.52
CA ALA A 93 25.91 -0.32 -29.62
C ALA A 93 27.36 -0.62 -29.19
N GLN A 94 27.77 -0.13 -28.02
CA GLN A 94 29.09 -0.44 -27.45
C GLN A 94 29.24 -1.92 -27.11
N ARG A 95 28.20 -2.55 -26.55
CA ARG A 95 28.19 -3.99 -26.24
C ARG A 95 28.41 -4.81 -27.50
N LYS A 96 27.68 -4.51 -28.59
CA LYS A 96 27.85 -5.17 -29.90
C LYS A 96 29.26 -4.99 -30.47
N LEU A 97 29.85 -3.81 -30.31
CA LEU A 97 31.23 -3.58 -30.73
C LEU A 97 32.22 -4.44 -29.93
N ASN A 98 32.07 -4.47 -28.60
CA ASN A 98 32.92 -5.28 -27.72
C ASN A 98 32.78 -6.77 -28.03
N GLU A 99 31.56 -7.25 -28.26
CA GLU A 99 31.28 -8.64 -28.65
C GLU A 99 31.95 -9.00 -29.98
N GLN A 100 31.91 -8.11 -30.97
CA GLN A 100 32.60 -8.31 -32.25
C GLN A 100 34.11 -8.41 -32.06
N MET A 101 34.71 -7.52 -31.26
CA MET A 101 36.14 -7.57 -30.96
C MET A 101 36.53 -8.87 -30.25
N MET A 102 35.73 -9.32 -29.29
CA MET A 102 35.96 -10.59 -28.61
C MET A 102 35.80 -11.81 -29.52
N ALA A 103 34.81 -11.79 -30.42
CA ALA A 103 34.64 -12.85 -31.41
C ALA A 103 35.86 -12.94 -32.34
N MET A 104 36.42 -11.79 -32.75
CA MET A 104 37.66 -11.74 -33.52
C MET A 104 38.85 -12.27 -32.73
N MET A 105 39.00 -11.91 -31.44
CA MET A 105 40.07 -12.48 -30.61
C MET A 105 39.94 -13.99 -30.44
N ARG A 106 38.71 -14.50 -30.27
CA ARG A 106 38.43 -15.93 -30.12
C ARG A 106 38.70 -16.71 -31.41
N SER A 107 38.40 -16.13 -32.57
CA SER A 107 38.72 -16.77 -33.86
C SER A 107 40.22 -16.83 -34.11
N MET A 108 40.98 -15.85 -33.61
CA MET A 108 42.45 -15.86 -33.71
C MET A 108 43.12 -16.78 -32.68
N ASN A 109 42.51 -17.02 -31.51
CA ASN A 109 43.02 -17.92 -30.46
C ASN A 109 41.90 -18.78 -29.86
N PRO A 110 41.51 -19.88 -30.52
CA PRO A 110 40.39 -20.73 -30.08
C PRO A 110 40.65 -21.50 -28.78
N ASN A 111 41.92 -21.62 -28.36
CA ASN A 111 42.33 -22.35 -27.15
C ASN A 111 42.50 -21.44 -25.91
N ALA A 112 42.33 -20.12 -26.05
CA ALA A 112 42.37 -19.21 -24.92
C ALA A 112 41.04 -19.29 -24.17
N ASN A 113 41.03 -19.87 -22.97
CA ASN A 113 39.90 -19.81 -22.04
C ASN A 113 39.71 -18.36 -21.58
N VAL A 114 38.91 -17.60 -22.31
CA VAL A 114 38.47 -16.26 -21.91
C VAL A 114 37.13 -16.42 -21.17
N ASP A 115 37.20 -16.79 -19.90
CA ASP A 115 36.05 -16.70 -19.01
C ASP A 115 35.80 -15.22 -18.71
N LEU A 116 34.80 -14.64 -19.36
CA LEU A 116 34.39 -13.27 -19.04
C LEU A 116 33.58 -13.26 -17.75
N PRO A 117 33.90 -12.36 -16.81
CA PRO A 117 33.02 -12.11 -15.69
C PRO A 117 31.69 -11.59 -16.25
N THR A 118 30.62 -12.36 -16.06
CA THR A 118 29.25 -11.88 -16.25
C THR A 118 29.05 -10.72 -15.28
N MET A 119 28.84 -9.51 -15.79
CA MET A 119 28.41 -8.40 -14.94
C MET A 119 27.12 -8.82 -14.25
N PRO A 120 27.04 -8.79 -12.90
CA PRO A 120 25.78 -9.05 -12.22
C PRO A 120 24.75 -8.05 -12.71
N ASP A 121 23.56 -8.53 -13.06
CA ASP A 121 22.45 -7.67 -13.45
C ASP A 121 22.11 -6.76 -12.25
N PRO A 122 22.27 -5.43 -12.37
CA PRO A 122 22.09 -4.50 -11.25
C PRO A 122 20.65 -4.47 -10.75
N ASN A 123 19.68 -5.07 -11.46
CA ASN A 123 18.30 -5.19 -11.01
C ASN A 123 18.05 -6.43 -10.11
N PHE A 124 19.02 -7.33 -9.94
CA PHE A 124 18.90 -8.45 -8.98
C PHE A 124 19.48 -8.08 -7.61
N GLN A 125 18.93 -7.03 -7.01
CA GLN A 125 18.89 -6.96 -5.54
C GLN A 125 17.60 -7.67 -5.09
N ASN A 126 17.67 -8.99 -4.90
CA ASN A 126 16.67 -9.88 -4.27
C ASN A 126 16.27 -9.40 -2.85
N PRO A 127 15.22 -9.96 -2.22
CA PRO A 127 13.85 -10.29 -2.65
C PRO A 127 12.79 -9.36 -2.05
#